data_AF-A0A351FQI5-F1
#
_entry.id   AF-A0A351FQI5-F1
#
_cell.length_a   1.000
_cell.length_b   1.000
_cell.length_c   1.000
_cell.angle_alpha   90.00
_cell.angle_beta   90.00
_cell.angle_gamma   90.00
#
_symmetry.space_group_name_H-M   'P 1'
#
loop_
_entity.id
_entity.type
_entity.pdbx_description
1 polymer ?
#
loop_
_entity_poly.entity_id
_entity_poly.type
_entity_poly.pdbx_seq_one_letter_code
_entity_poly.pdbx_strand_id
1 'polypeptide(L)'
;DPAFVGPRGAALTLSVTTTEPDNTLAVIIDVDRWRGYTGRKPRRYVALVPLPVAGRNSLTLPVEQFITAEGEVLKNYDFATSLILTPGQKEQPNKVDTPWQGEIPVFANIQWSGGEFTDRPRPYLKHGASEIDADAAFRDQFRADVQESVQREARDQK
;
A
#
# COMPACT_ATOMS: atom_id res chain seq x y z
N ASP A 1 5.64 -5.53 10.28
CA ASP A 1 5.30 -4.23 9.67
C ASP A 1 3.80 -4.07 9.52
N PRO A 2 3.22 -3.03 10.14
CA PRO A 2 1.83 -2.66 9.90
C PRO A 2 1.59 -2.36 8.43
N ALA A 3 0.55 -2.98 7.89
CA ALA A 3 0.04 -2.76 6.56
C ALA A 3 -1.47 -3.00 6.59
N PHE A 4 -2.22 -2.24 5.80
CA PHE A 4 -3.60 -2.56 5.48
C PHE A 4 -3.62 -3.81 4.61
N VAL A 5 -4.58 -4.69 4.87
CA VAL A 5 -4.81 -5.89 4.05
C VAL A 5 -6.15 -5.70 3.35
N GLY A 6 -6.09 -5.67 2.02
CA GLY A 6 -7.28 -5.69 1.17
C GLY A 6 -7.44 -7.03 0.48
N PRO A 7 -8.68 -7.48 0.21
CA PRO A 7 -8.91 -8.68 -0.59
C PRO A 7 -8.34 -8.51 -2.00
N ARG A 8 -7.86 -9.60 -2.61
CA ARG A 8 -7.43 -9.58 -4.01
C ARG A 8 -8.63 -9.32 -4.91
N GLY A 9 -8.46 -8.42 -5.87
CA GLY A 9 -9.52 -8.00 -6.79
C GLY A 9 -10.63 -7.14 -6.15
N ALA A 10 -10.48 -6.72 -4.89
CA ALA A 10 -11.42 -5.77 -4.28
C ALA A 10 -11.26 -4.36 -4.88
N ALA A 11 -12.34 -3.58 -4.78
CA ALA A 11 -12.31 -2.14 -5.02
C ALA A 11 -12.26 -1.37 -3.69
N LEU A 12 -11.62 -0.20 -3.68
CA LEU A 12 -11.78 0.77 -2.60
C LEU A 12 -13.12 1.48 -2.77
N THR A 13 -13.97 1.40 -1.75
CA THR A 13 -15.23 2.16 -1.71
C THR A 13 -15.19 3.18 -0.60
N LEU A 14 -15.75 4.36 -0.87
CA LEU A 14 -15.91 5.43 0.11
C LEU A 14 -17.02 6.40 -0.33
N SER A 15 -17.55 7.16 0.62
CA SER A 15 -18.42 8.31 0.36
C SER A 15 -17.65 9.60 0.70
N VAL A 16 -17.80 10.61 -0.16
CA VAL A 16 -17.20 11.94 0.01
C VAL A 16 -18.31 12.97 -0.07
N THR A 17 -18.46 13.81 0.95
CA THR A 17 -19.41 14.93 0.93
C THR A 17 -18.64 16.23 0.73
N THR A 18 -18.91 16.94 -0.36
CA THR A 18 -18.32 18.25 -0.68
C THR A 18 -19.34 19.37 -0.53
N THR A 19 -18.87 20.60 -0.35
CA THR A 19 -19.73 21.80 -0.34
C THR A 19 -19.88 22.41 -1.73
N GLU A 20 -18.86 22.27 -2.58
CA GLU A 20 -18.84 22.73 -3.97
C GLU A 20 -18.70 21.55 -4.96
N PRO A 21 -19.27 21.68 -6.18
CA PRO A 21 -19.12 20.70 -7.25
C PRO A 21 -17.76 20.81 -7.95
N ASP A 22 -17.55 19.96 -8.95
CA ASP A 22 -16.43 20.00 -9.90
C ASP A 22 -15.02 20.01 -9.28
N ASN A 23 -14.93 19.48 -8.06
CA ASN A 23 -13.67 19.24 -7.37
C ASN A 23 -13.03 17.93 -7.87
N THR A 24 -11.71 17.83 -7.80
CA THR A 24 -11.00 16.56 -8.03
C THR A 24 -10.31 16.10 -6.76
N LEU A 25 -10.56 14.85 -6.36
CA LEU A 25 -9.90 14.20 -5.25
C LEU A 25 -8.79 13.27 -5.76
N ALA A 26 -7.59 13.39 -5.21
CA ALA A 26 -6.57 12.37 -5.33
C ALA A 26 -6.71 11.38 -4.17
N VAL A 27 -6.96 10.11 -4.51
CA VAL A 27 -6.96 8.98 -3.59
C VAL A 27 -5.68 8.19 -3.82
N ILE A 28 -4.91 8.00 -2.74
CA ILE A 28 -3.51 7.57 -2.86
C ILE A 28 -3.25 6.38 -1.96
N ILE A 29 -2.59 5.38 -2.52
CA ILE A 29 -2.07 4.23 -1.80
C ILE A 29 -0.54 4.26 -1.84
N ASP A 30 0.08 4.43 -0.67
CA ASP A 30 1.52 4.21 -0.51
C ASP A 30 1.75 2.75 -0.09
N VAL A 31 2.64 2.04 -0.78
CA VAL A 31 3.09 0.68 -0.42
C VAL A 31 4.55 0.68 0.01
N ASP A 32 4.93 -0.34 0.79
CA ASP A 32 6.33 -0.64 1.15
C ASP A 32 7.10 0.46 1.91
N ARG A 33 6.41 1.45 2.49
CA ARG A 33 7.03 2.60 3.15
C ARG A 33 8.04 2.22 4.24
N TRP A 34 7.82 1.10 4.94
CA TRP A 34 8.63 0.67 6.09
C TRP A 34 9.48 -0.58 5.81
N ARG A 35 9.65 -0.94 4.53
CA ARG A 35 10.24 -2.23 4.10
C ARG A 35 11.54 -2.13 3.35
N GLY A 36 12.24 -1.00 3.48
CA GLY A 36 13.56 -0.80 2.86
C GLY A 36 14.57 -1.92 3.16
N TYR A 37 14.48 -2.52 4.35
CA TYR A 37 15.34 -3.65 4.76
C TYR A 37 15.18 -4.91 3.89
N THR A 38 14.11 -5.02 3.11
CA THR A 38 13.85 -6.12 2.17
C THR A 38 14.31 -5.84 0.73
N GLY A 39 14.89 -4.66 0.48
CA GLY A 39 15.24 -4.17 -0.85
C GLY A 39 14.05 -3.57 -1.63
N ARG A 40 12.84 -3.61 -1.07
CA ARG A 40 11.66 -2.94 -1.65
C ARG A 40 11.77 -1.43 -1.47
N LYS A 41 11.32 -0.68 -2.47
CA LYS A 41 11.26 0.78 -2.44
C LYS A 41 9.82 1.21 -2.21
N PRO A 42 9.57 2.26 -1.40
CA PRO A 42 8.26 2.84 -1.28
C PRO A 42 7.73 3.24 -2.66
N ARG A 43 6.45 2.92 -2.92
CA ARG A 43 5.78 3.30 -4.17
C ARG A 43 4.45 3.94 -3.86
N ARG A 44 4.10 4.94 -4.67
CA ARG A 44 2.92 5.77 -4.52
C ARG A 44 2.04 5.59 -5.75
N TYR A 45 0.80 5.16 -5.55
CA TYR A 45 -0.17 4.99 -6.61
C TYR A 45 -1.33 5.96 -6.38
N VAL A 46 -1.74 6.66 -7.43
CA VAL A 46 -2.73 7.74 -7.36
C VAL A 46 -3.90 7.41 -8.28
N ALA A 47 -5.11 7.52 -7.76
CA ALA A 47 -6.35 7.59 -8.52
C ALA A 47 -6.89 9.04 -8.43
N LEU A 48 -7.06 9.69 -9.58
CA LEU A 48 -7.71 11.01 -9.66
C LEU A 48 -9.20 10.82 -9.91
N VAL A 49 -10.03 11.37 -9.02
CA VAL A 49 -11.47 11.12 -8.99
C VAL A 49 -12.22 12.45 -9.09
N PRO A 50 -12.91 12.72 -10.19
CA PRO A 50 -13.81 13.86 -10.31
C PRO A 50 -15.01 13.72 -9.35
N LEU A 51 -15.37 14.82 -8.70
CA LEU A 51 -16.52 14.95 -7.80
C LEU A 51 -17.50 15.98 -8.40
N PRO A 52 -18.37 15.57 -9.34
CA PRO A 52 -19.12 16.50 -10.19
C PRO A 52 -20.25 17.23 -9.46
N VAL A 53 -20.61 16.82 -8.24
CA VAL A 53 -21.74 17.39 -7.50
C VAL A 53 -21.29 17.88 -6.14
N ALA A 54 -21.88 19.00 -5.71
CA ALA A 54 -21.94 19.37 -4.30
C ALA A 54 -22.81 18.35 -3.55
N GLY A 55 -22.44 18.05 -2.30
CA GLY A 55 -23.04 17.01 -1.50
C GLY A 55 -22.35 15.66 -1.67
N ARG A 56 -23.11 14.57 -1.51
CA ARG A 56 -22.56 13.22 -1.38
C ARG A 56 -22.22 12.59 -2.72
N ASN A 57 -20.95 12.24 -2.88
CA ASN A 57 -20.38 11.44 -3.96
C ASN A 57 -20.07 10.03 -3.44
N SER A 58 -20.50 8.98 -4.15
CA SER A 58 -20.17 7.59 -3.80
C SER A 58 -19.14 7.06 -4.77
N LEU A 59 -17.99 6.62 -4.26
CA LEU A 59 -16.84 6.23 -5.05
C LEU A 59 -16.62 4.73 -4.96
N THR A 60 -16.32 4.09 -6.09
CA THR A 60 -15.86 2.71 -6.18
C THR A 60 -14.66 2.68 -7.11
N LEU A 61 -13.48 2.46 -6.53
CA LEU A 61 -12.19 2.57 -7.21
C LEU A 61 -11.58 1.16 -7.32
N PRO A 62 -11.69 0.50 -8.48
CA PRO A 62 -10.99 -0.76 -8.70
C PRO A 62 -9.48 -0.54 -8.63
N VAL A 63 -8.72 -1.59 -8.30
CA VAL A 63 -7.28 -1.49 -8.02
C VAL A 63 -6.50 -0.92 -9.23
N GLU A 64 -7.00 -1.16 -10.44
CA GLU A 64 -6.39 -0.75 -11.70
C GLU A 64 -6.41 0.78 -11.93
N GLN A 65 -7.25 1.52 -11.20
CA GLN A 65 -7.28 2.99 -11.27
C GLN A 65 -6.11 3.64 -10.53
N PHE A 66 -5.41 2.89 -9.69
CA PHE A 66 -4.27 3.38 -8.94
C PHE A 66 -2.99 3.22 -9.76
N ILE A 67 -2.43 4.34 -10.23
CA ILE A 67 -1.32 4.35 -11.18
C ILE A 67 -0.16 5.19 -10.63
N THR A 68 1.09 4.74 -10.83
CA THR A 68 2.28 5.54 -10.50
C THR A 68 2.52 6.66 -11.51
N ALA A 69 3.48 7.55 -11.24
CA ALA A 69 3.89 8.58 -12.20
C ALA A 69 4.46 8.00 -13.51
N GLU A 70 5.06 6.81 -13.42
CA GLU A 70 5.66 6.07 -14.55
C GLU A 70 4.62 5.23 -15.32
N GLY A 71 3.36 5.21 -14.89
CA GLY A 71 2.29 4.46 -15.54
C GLY A 71 2.12 3.02 -15.05
N GLU A 72 2.79 2.62 -13.96
CA GLU A 72 2.60 1.28 -13.40
C GLU A 72 1.28 1.18 -12.61
N VAL A 73 0.53 0.11 -12.83
CA VAL A 73 -0.77 -0.13 -12.21
C VAL A 73 -0.61 -0.92 -10.91
N LEU A 74 -1.34 -0.52 -9.86
CA LEU A 74 -1.41 -1.28 -8.61
C LEU A 74 -2.08 -2.63 -8.86
N LYS A 75 -1.43 -3.72 -8.47
CA LYS A 75 -1.92 -5.08 -8.72
C LYS A 75 -2.84 -5.60 -7.61
N ASN A 76 -2.55 -5.22 -6.38
CA ASN A 76 -3.26 -5.63 -5.17
C ASN A 76 -2.95 -4.66 -4.02
N TYR A 77 -3.60 -4.85 -2.88
CA TYR A 77 -3.35 -4.06 -1.67
C TYR A 77 -2.30 -4.68 -0.76
N ASP A 78 -1.51 -5.65 -1.24
CA ASP A 78 -0.46 -6.26 -0.42
C ASP A 78 0.53 -5.16 -0.04
N PHE A 79 0.77 -5.05 1.27
CA PHE A 79 1.73 -4.09 1.82
C PHE A 79 1.35 -2.62 1.58
N ALA A 80 0.06 -2.33 1.38
CA ALA A 80 -0.47 -0.98 1.51
C ALA A 80 -0.18 -0.46 2.92
N THR A 81 0.56 0.64 3.00
CA THR A 81 0.99 1.25 4.27
C THR A 81 0.26 2.54 4.60
N SER A 82 -0.36 3.20 3.62
CA SER A 82 -1.13 4.42 3.85
C SER A 82 -2.23 4.60 2.80
N LEU A 83 -3.36 5.14 3.25
CA LEU A 83 -4.40 5.73 2.41
C LEU A 83 -4.36 7.25 2.64
N ILE A 84 -4.14 8.02 1.58
CA ILE A 84 -4.06 9.48 1.65
C ILE A 84 -5.13 10.07 0.72
N LEU A 85 -5.87 11.05 1.25
CA LEU A 85 -6.91 11.79 0.54
C LEU A 85 -6.47 13.25 0.49
N THR A 86 -6.33 13.81 -0.71
CA THR A 86 -5.83 15.18 -0.90
C THR A 86 -6.44 15.80 -2.16
N PRO A 87 -6.53 17.14 -2.27
CA PRO A 87 -6.91 17.78 -3.52
C PRO A 87 -6.08 17.29 -4.71
N GLY A 88 -6.74 17.02 -5.84
CA GLY A 88 -6.11 16.52 -7.06
C GLY A 88 -5.03 17.46 -7.59
N GLN A 89 -5.30 18.77 -7.62
CA GLN A 89 -4.33 19.79 -8.04
C GLN A 89 -3.09 19.84 -7.17
N LYS A 90 -3.21 19.56 -5.86
CA LYS A 90 -2.06 19.52 -4.96
C LYS A 90 -1.17 18.32 -5.22
N GLU A 91 -1.75 17.18 -5.61
CA GLU A 91 -1.01 15.95 -5.90
C GLU A 91 -0.44 15.92 -7.32
N GLN A 92 -1.23 16.29 -8.32
CA GLN A 92 -0.86 16.29 -9.74
C GLN A 92 -1.23 17.62 -10.41
N PRO A 93 -0.49 18.70 -10.13
CA PRO A 93 -0.78 20.04 -10.67
C PRO A 93 -0.72 20.12 -12.20
N ASN A 94 -0.03 19.17 -12.86
CA ASN A 94 0.06 19.10 -14.32
C ASN A 94 -1.15 18.39 -14.96
N LYS A 95 -2.03 17.76 -14.17
CA LYS A 95 -3.22 17.03 -14.65
C LYS A 95 -4.54 17.62 -14.16
N VAL A 96 -4.49 18.41 -13.09
CA VAL A 96 -5.67 19.04 -12.49
C VAL A 96 -5.32 20.50 -12.28
N ASP A 97 -5.94 21.37 -13.08
CA ASP A 97 -5.61 22.79 -13.10
C ASP A 97 -6.34 23.58 -12.00
N THR A 98 -7.51 23.08 -11.58
CA THR A 98 -8.37 23.78 -10.62
C THR A 98 -8.05 23.40 -9.17
N PRO A 99 -7.75 24.38 -8.29
CA PRO A 99 -7.60 24.10 -6.88
C PRO A 99 -8.94 23.71 -6.26
N TRP A 100 -8.89 23.02 -5.12
CA TRP A 100 -10.09 22.64 -4.38
C TRP A 100 -10.92 23.87 -4.01
N GLN A 101 -12.23 23.79 -4.26
CA GLN A 101 -13.22 24.80 -3.90
C GLN A 101 -14.09 24.35 -2.73
N GLY A 102 -14.48 25.30 -1.90
CA GLY A 102 -15.29 25.06 -0.73
C GLY A 102 -14.51 24.54 0.48
N GLU A 103 -15.25 24.02 1.44
CA GLU A 103 -14.72 23.50 2.71
C GLU A 103 -14.03 22.14 2.58
N ILE A 104 -13.37 21.72 3.66
CA ILE A 104 -12.77 20.39 3.77
C ILE A 104 -13.88 19.33 3.69
N PRO A 105 -13.77 18.33 2.79
CA PRO A 105 -14.80 17.32 2.61
C PRO A 105 -14.91 16.37 3.80
N VAL A 106 -16.09 15.80 3.98
CA VAL A 106 -16.35 14.75 4.97
C VAL A 106 -16.27 13.39 4.28
N PHE A 107 -15.49 12.47 4.86
CA PHE A 107 -15.31 11.11 4.35
C PHE A 107 -16.06 10.11 5.22
N ALA A 108 -16.71 9.13 4.60
CA ALA A 108 -17.44 8.07 5.31
C ALA A 108 -17.37 6.73 4.55
N ASN A 109 -17.69 5.64 5.24
CA ASN A 109 -17.82 4.29 4.67
C ASN A 109 -16.59 3.83 3.87
N ILE A 110 -15.39 4.12 4.37
CA ILE A 110 -14.15 3.67 3.74
C ILE A 110 -14.00 2.18 3.99
N GLN A 111 -14.11 1.38 2.92
CA GLN A 111 -14.04 -0.08 3.02
C GLN A 111 -13.63 -0.71 1.68
N TRP A 112 -13.13 -1.94 1.76
CA TRP A 112 -12.99 -2.81 0.59
C TRP A 112 -14.34 -3.41 0.22
N SER A 113 -14.64 -3.46 -1.07
CA SER A 113 -15.84 -4.11 -1.61
C SER A 113 -15.46 -5.20 -2.61
N GLY A 114 -16.03 -6.39 -2.42
CA GLY A 114 -15.73 -7.58 -3.22
C GLY A 114 -14.35 -8.18 -2.95
N GLY A 115 -13.90 -9.04 -3.88
CA GLY A 115 -12.62 -9.73 -3.82
C GLY A 115 -12.55 -10.88 -2.80
N GLU A 116 -11.40 -11.54 -2.75
CA GLU A 116 -11.15 -12.69 -1.85
C GLU A 116 -9.92 -12.46 -0.99
N PHE A 117 -10.02 -12.78 0.30
CA PHE A 117 -8.87 -12.79 1.19
C PHE A 117 -8.01 -14.02 0.89
N THR A 118 -6.78 -13.78 0.44
CA THR A 118 -5.78 -14.82 0.21
C THR A 118 -4.64 -14.67 1.19
N ASP A 119 -3.91 -15.76 1.42
CA ASP A 119 -2.68 -15.70 2.22
C ASP A 119 -1.69 -14.68 1.65
N ARG A 120 -1.15 -13.86 2.55
CA ARG A 120 -0.22 -12.79 2.22
C ARG A 120 1.20 -13.35 2.06
N PRO A 121 2.01 -12.79 1.15
CA PRO A 121 3.43 -13.09 1.14
C PRO A 121 4.08 -12.63 2.46
N ARG A 122 5.04 -13.39 2.99
CA ARG A 122 5.64 -13.04 4.28
C ARG A 122 6.40 -11.70 4.21
N PRO A 123 6.20 -10.81 5.20
CA PRO A 123 6.62 -9.42 5.10
C PRO A 123 8.13 -9.21 5.03
N TYR A 124 8.90 -10.13 5.61
CA TYR A 124 10.36 -10.06 5.73
C TYR A 124 11.11 -10.68 4.54
N LEU A 125 10.41 -11.34 3.61
CA LEU A 125 11.06 -11.94 2.46
C LEU A 125 11.64 -10.86 1.57
N LYS A 126 12.87 -11.05 1.10
CA LYS A 126 13.46 -10.18 0.09
C LYS A 126 12.63 -10.20 -1.19
N HIS A 127 12.65 -9.10 -1.93
CA HIS A 127 12.00 -9.05 -3.23
C HIS A 127 12.56 -10.15 -4.15
N GLY A 128 11.68 -10.97 -4.73
CA GLY A 128 12.06 -12.10 -5.60
C GLY A 128 12.53 -13.37 -4.89
N ALA A 129 12.56 -13.40 -3.55
CA ALA A 129 12.87 -14.63 -2.80
C ALA A 129 11.62 -15.52 -2.66
N SER A 130 11.78 -16.83 -2.89
CA SER A 130 10.73 -17.79 -2.57
C SER A 130 10.69 -18.05 -1.06
N GLU A 131 9.50 -18.38 -0.54
CA GLU A 131 9.32 -18.77 0.86
C GLU A 131 10.14 -19.99 1.24
N ILE A 132 10.28 -20.94 0.31
CA ILE A 132 11.02 -22.17 0.49
C ILE A 132 12.51 -21.86 0.66
N ASP A 133 13.05 -20.97 -0.18
CA ASP A 133 14.47 -20.60 -0.14
C ASP A 133 14.81 -19.78 1.12
N ALA A 134 13.88 -18.94 1.57
CA ALA A 134 14.08 -18.15 2.78
C ALA A 134 14.01 -18.99 4.07
N ASP A 135 13.08 -19.96 4.14
CA ASP A 135 12.98 -20.88 5.27
C ASP A 135 14.20 -21.83 5.31
N ALA A 136 14.69 -22.27 4.15
CA ALA A 136 15.93 -23.05 4.04
C ALA A 136 17.14 -22.23 4.49
N ALA A 137 17.32 -21.01 3.96
CA ALA A 137 18.42 -20.13 4.32
C ALA A 137 18.43 -19.76 5.81
N PHE A 138 17.26 -19.52 6.42
CA PHE A 138 17.17 -19.28 7.86
C PHE A 138 17.59 -20.51 8.67
N ARG A 139 17.12 -21.71 8.30
CA ARG A 139 17.48 -22.96 8.99
C ARG A 139 18.97 -23.24 8.91
N ASP A 140 19.58 -23.00 7.76
CA ASP A 140 21.00 -23.23 7.55
C ASP A 140 21.84 -22.24 8.36
N GLN A 141 21.48 -20.96 8.35
CA GLN A 141 22.16 -19.95 9.18
C GLN A 141 22.01 -20.26 10.67
N PHE A 142 20.80 -20.60 11.13
CA PHE A 142 20.58 -20.94 12.54
C PHE A 142 21.42 -22.14 12.99
N ARG A 143 21.52 -23.17 12.14
CA ARG A 143 22.38 -24.34 12.44
C ARG A 143 23.86 -23.96 12.50
N ALA A 144 24.32 -23.10 11.60
CA ALA A 144 25.69 -22.61 11.60
C ALA A 144 26.01 -21.82 12.88
N ASP A 145 25.12 -20.91 13.28
CA ASP A 145 25.27 -20.11 14.49
C ASP A 145 25.28 -20.98 15.77
N VAL A 146 24.41 -22.00 15.83
CA VAL A 146 24.39 -22.98 16.92
C VAL A 146 25.70 -23.77 16.98
N GLN A 147 26.18 -24.27 15.84
CA GLN A 147 27.46 -24.99 15.78
C GLN A 147 28.63 -24.10 16.20
N GLU A 148 28.66 -22.85 15.75
CA GLU A 148 29.69 -21.90 16.15
C GLU A 148 29.65 -21.63 17.66
N SER A 149 28.46 -21.44 18.23
CA SER A 149 28.29 -21.27 19.68
C SER A 149 28.82 -22.47 20.47
N VAL A 150 28.47 -23.69 20.06
CA VAL A 150 28.97 -24.93 20.70
C VAL A 150 30.50 -25.03 20.62
N GLN A 151 31.09 -24.67 19.48
CA GLN A 151 32.55 -24.68 19.33
C GLN A 151 33.26 -23.64 20.19
N ARG A 152 32.64 -22.48 20.41
CA ARG A 152 33.18 -21.43 21.30
C ARG A 152 33.15 -21.88 22.76
N GLU A 153 32.02 -22.43 23.22
CA GLU A 153 31.91 -23.00 24.57
C GLU A 153 32.93 -24.12 24.83
N ALA A 154 33.16 -24.99 23.85
CA ALA A 154 34.16 -26.06 23.95
C ALA A 154 35.62 -25.56 24.01
N ARG A 155 35.90 -24.34 23.53
CA ARG A 155 37.21 -23.69 23.65
C ARG A 155 37.39 -23.00 24.99
N ASP A 156 36.32 -22.43 25.54
CA ASP A 156 36.35 -21.75 26.85
C ASP A 156 36.40 -22.75 28.03
N GLN A 157 36.08 -24.03 27.80
CA GLN A 157 36.22 -25.10 28.79
C GLN A 157 37.62 -25.77 28.83
N LYS A 158 38.58 -25.32 28.01
CA LYS A 158 39.97 -25.79 28.01
C LYS A 158 40.91 -24.79 28.66
#